data_AF-A0A7S1CUT3-F1
#
_entry.id   AF-A0A7S1CUT3-F1
#
_cell.length_a   1.000
_cell.length_b   1.000
_cell.length_c   1.000
_cell.angle_alpha   90.00
_cell.angle_beta   90.00
_cell.angle_gamma   90.00
#
_symmetry.space_group_name_H-M   'P 1'
#
loop_
_entity.id
_entity.type
_entity.pdbx_description
1 polymer ?
#
loop_
_entity_poly.entity_id
_entity_poly.type
_entity_poly.pdbx_seq_one_letter_code
_entity_poly.pdbx_strand_id
1 'polypeptide(L)'
;YTVQTSWKRYGIEGILHLLFALAWMATLFPISGVVKVGTFIADRITVASTVVVCILTARFLTTWLHPIPQPEQQLEQESTSSKKTNKKRKKKKCKPKNRYFYIKALLVVLGVVYLWRKVHYRTMDWMDSVPLLESSLRTCPRSAKSHLEISKVYSGLVPEKFDLDLSLHHLRQVEEIDASYCDVHHQFAHVHVQKQELLLFEERLTKAILCPFTMGGATEMWRRYWPVVTNDNPAAKSRMNKYAQQIEQAVQEEQFKQQQQQQQQQQHQQVAASGWTGGGDHIEF
;
A
#
# COMPACT_ATOMS: atom_id res chain seq x y z
N TYR A 1 -35.09 16.47 -35.68
CA TYR A 1 -35.71 15.30 -35.04
C TYR A 1 -34.85 14.07 -35.29
N THR A 2 -33.91 13.72 -34.38
CA THR A 2 -33.29 12.37 -34.23
C THR A 2 -32.18 12.40 -33.16
N VAL A 3 -32.48 12.82 -31.93
CA VAL A 3 -31.55 12.66 -30.77
C VAL A 3 -32.17 11.77 -29.67
N GLN A 4 -33.43 11.33 -29.85
CA GLN A 4 -34.23 10.75 -28.76
C GLN A 4 -34.15 9.22 -28.63
N THR A 5 -33.37 8.52 -29.44
CA THR A 5 -33.29 7.03 -29.39
C THR A 5 -32.03 6.47 -28.72
N SER A 6 -31.09 7.32 -28.28
CA SER A 6 -29.84 6.82 -27.67
C SER A 6 -29.98 6.38 -26.20
N TRP A 7 -31.04 6.77 -25.50
CA TRP A 7 -31.17 6.50 -24.06
C TRP A 7 -31.73 5.11 -23.72
N LYS A 8 -32.43 4.44 -24.66
CA LYS A 8 -33.01 3.10 -24.40
C LYS A 8 -31.99 1.95 -24.40
N ARG A 9 -30.72 2.17 -24.79
CA ARG A 9 -29.65 1.15 -24.69
C ARG A 9 -28.90 1.15 -23.35
N TYR A 10 -29.10 2.14 -22.49
CA TYR A 10 -28.38 2.24 -21.22
C TYR A 10 -29.04 1.51 -20.04
N GLY A 11 -30.19 0.85 -20.24
CA GLY A 11 -31.01 0.34 -19.13
C GLY A 11 -30.28 -0.62 -18.19
N ILE A 12 -29.46 -1.54 -18.71
CA ILE A 12 -28.70 -2.50 -17.90
C ILE A 12 -27.29 -1.99 -17.59
N GLU A 13 -26.63 -1.34 -18.56
CA GLU A 13 -25.27 -0.82 -18.37
C GLU A 13 -25.22 0.30 -17.32
N GLY A 14 -26.22 1.18 -17.28
CA GLY A 14 -26.33 2.25 -16.30
C GLY A 14 -26.54 1.73 -14.87
N ILE A 15 -27.38 0.69 -14.70
CA ILE A 15 -27.60 0.06 -13.39
C ILE A 15 -26.33 -0.63 -12.90
N LEU A 16 -25.60 -1.32 -13.78
CA LEU A 16 -24.32 -1.93 -13.45
C LEU A 16 -23.28 -0.89 -13.03
N HIS A 17 -23.18 0.24 -13.74
CA HIS A 17 -22.27 1.33 -13.36
C HIS A 17 -22.67 2.02 -12.05
N LEU A 18 -23.97 2.12 -11.75
CA LEU A 18 -24.45 2.68 -10.48
C LEU A 18 -24.20 1.72 -9.30
N LEU A 19 -24.53 0.45 -9.43
CA LEU A 19 -24.25 -0.57 -8.41
C LEU A 19 -22.75 -0.67 -8.14
N PHE A 20 -21.94 -0.54 -9.20
CA PHE A 20 -20.49 -0.44 -9.10
C PHE A 20 -20.04 0.78 -8.29
N ALA A 21 -20.56 1.96 -8.61
CA ALA A 21 -20.25 3.19 -7.89
C ALA A 21 -20.72 3.14 -6.43
N LEU A 22 -21.85 2.50 -6.13
CA LEU A 22 -22.36 2.33 -4.77
C LEU A 22 -21.53 1.32 -3.97
N ALA A 23 -21.19 0.17 -4.56
CA ALA A 23 -20.27 -0.80 -3.95
C ALA A 23 -18.89 -0.17 -3.69
N TRP A 24 -18.41 0.65 -4.63
CA TRP A 24 -17.19 1.45 -4.47
C TRP A 24 -17.28 2.43 -3.30
N MET A 25 -18.34 3.25 -3.23
CA MET A 25 -18.53 4.21 -2.13
C MET A 25 -18.68 3.52 -0.78
N ALA A 26 -19.32 2.34 -0.73
CA ALA A 26 -19.41 1.53 0.49
C ALA A 26 -18.02 1.08 0.99
N THR A 27 -17.10 0.73 0.08
CA THR A 27 -15.71 0.39 0.46
C THR A 27 -14.89 1.61 0.92
N LEU A 28 -15.30 2.83 0.59
CA LEU A 28 -14.62 4.06 1.01
C LEU A 28 -15.07 4.58 2.38
N PHE A 29 -16.22 4.15 2.92
CA PHE A 29 -16.63 4.55 4.27
C PHE A 29 -15.62 4.03 5.28
N PRO A 30 -14.89 4.89 6.01
CA PRO A 30 -13.98 4.42 7.04
C PRO A 30 -14.82 3.68 8.07
N ILE A 31 -14.57 2.37 8.22
CA ILE A 31 -15.00 1.65 9.44
C ILE A 31 -14.01 2.10 10.52
N SER A 32 -14.13 3.37 10.89
CA SER A 32 -13.32 4.02 11.90
C SER A 32 -13.69 3.42 13.25
N GLY A 33 -12.78 2.65 13.84
CA GLY A 33 -12.90 2.23 15.24
C GLY A 33 -12.37 0.84 15.57
N VAL A 34 -12.34 -0.10 14.62
CA VAL A 34 -12.09 -1.52 14.96
C VAL A 34 -10.81 -2.09 14.33
N VAL A 35 -10.28 -1.51 13.25
CA VAL A 35 -9.16 -2.12 12.52
C VAL A 35 -8.04 -1.11 12.25
N LYS A 36 -6.78 -1.53 12.45
CA LYS A 36 -5.58 -0.72 12.19
C LYS A 36 -5.61 -0.11 10.78
N VAL A 37 -5.55 1.21 10.74
CA VAL A 37 -5.75 2.06 9.55
C VAL A 37 -4.82 1.72 8.38
N GLY A 38 -3.62 1.19 8.66
CA GLY A 38 -2.62 0.86 7.63
C GLY A 38 -3.02 -0.27 6.68
N THR A 39 -3.67 -1.33 7.18
CA THR A 39 -4.08 -2.48 6.35
C THR A 39 -5.27 -2.12 5.46
N PHE A 40 -6.15 -1.25 5.95
CA PHE A 40 -7.37 -0.83 5.27
C PHE A 40 -7.10 0.03 4.03
N ILE A 41 -6.07 0.89 4.05
CA ILE A 41 -5.73 1.75 2.91
C ILE A 41 -5.16 0.93 1.76
N ALA A 42 -4.23 0.01 2.06
CA ALA A 42 -3.64 -0.87 1.07
C ALA A 42 -4.73 -1.72 0.40
N ASP A 43 -5.59 -2.35 1.21
CA ASP A 43 -6.69 -3.21 0.73
C ASP A 43 -7.65 -2.44 -0.19
N ARG A 44 -8.01 -1.20 0.17
CA ARG A 44 -8.88 -0.34 -0.64
C ARG A 44 -8.29 0.03 -2.00
N ILE A 45 -6.99 0.35 -2.05
CA ILE A 45 -6.33 0.69 -3.32
C ILE A 45 -6.22 -0.56 -4.22
N THR A 46 -5.93 -1.73 -3.64
CA THR A 46 -5.86 -2.98 -4.40
C THR A 46 -7.22 -3.45 -4.90
N VAL A 47 -8.27 -3.39 -4.09
CA VAL A 47 -9.63 -3.79 -4.51
C VAL A 47 -10.11 -2.87 -5.64
N ALA A 48 -9.92 -1.56 -5.48
CA ALA A 48 -10.27 -0.59 -6.50
C ALA A 48 -9.60 -0.86 -7.86
N SER A 49 -8.28 -0.96 -7.85
CA SER A 49 -7.49 -1.14 -9.07
C SER A 49 -7.74 -2.50 -9.73
N THR A 50 -7.87 -3.59 -8.94
CA THR A 50 -8.17 -4.92 -9.48
C THR A 50 -9.52 -4.96 -10.17
N VAL A 51 -10.54 -4.35 -9.57
CA VAL A 51 -11.88 -4.33 -10.12
C VAL A 51 -11.95 -3.53 -11.43
N VAL A 52 -11.31 -2.36 -11.51
CA VAL A 52 -11.21 -1.58 -12.76
C VAL A 52 -10.51 -2.38 -13.86
N VAL A 53 -9.39 -3.04 -13.52
CA VAL A 53 -8.65 -3.90 -14.45
C VAL A 53 -9.53 -5.06 -14.93
N CYS A 54 -10.32 -5.69 -14.05
CA CYS A 54 -11.25 -6.74 -14.43
C CYS A 54 -12.31 -6.26 -15.44
N ILE A 55 -12.90 -5.07 -15.23
CA ILE A 55 -13.90 -4.52 -16.16
C ILE A 55 -13.27 -4.19 -17.53
N LEU A 56 -12.11 -3.53 -17.53
CA LEU A 56 -11.41 -3.18 -18.76
C LEU A 56 -10.99 -4.45 -19.53
N THR A 57 -10.47 -5.44 -18.82
CA THR A 57 -10.09 -6.73 -19.40
C THR A 57 -11.31 -7.48 -19.94
N ALA A 58 -12.42 -7.50 -19.21
CA ALA A 58 -13.66 -8.12 -19.67
C ALA A 58 -14.17 -7.45 -20.95
N ARG A 59 -14.24 -6.11 -21.00
CA ARG A 59 -14.64 -5.38 -22.22
C ARG A 59 -13.70 -5.64 -23.40
N PHE A 60 -12.39 -5.65 -23.16
CA PHE A 60 -11.40 -5.98 -24.19
C PHE A 60 -11.57 -7.42 -24.70
N LEU A 61 -11.76 -8.39 -23.82
CA LEU A 61 -11.99 -9.78 -24.19
C LEU A 61 -13.29 -9.95 -24.97
N THR A 62 -14.39 -9.32 -24.53
CA THR A 62 -15.68 -9.38 -25.23
C THR A 62 -15.59 -8.79 -26.64
N THR A 63 -14.96 -7.62 -26.79
CA THR A 63 -14.76 -6.98 -28.11
C THR A 63 -13.82 -7.79 -29.01
N TRP A 64 -12.82 -8.46 -28.43
CA TRP A 64 -11.91 -9.32 -29.18
C TRP A 64 -12.51 -10.67 -29.59
N LEU A 65 -13.36 -11.26 -28.74
CA LEU A 65 -14.05 -12.54 -28.98
C LEU A 65 -15.23 -12.40 -29.95
N HIS A 66 -15.95 -11.27 -29.91
CA HIS A 66 -17.06 -11.06 -30.84
C HIS A 66 -16.56 -10.84 -32.27
N PRO A 67 -17.04 -11.62 -33.25
CA PRO A 67 -16.73 -11.37 -34.65
C PRO A 67 -17.32 -10.02 -35.05
N ILE A 68 -16.49 -9.15 -35.66
CA ILE A 68 -16.96 -7.90 -36.28
C ILE A 68 -18.07 -8.29 -37.26
N PRO A 69 -19.30 -7.79 -37.10
CA PRO A 69 -20.36 -8.05 -38.06
C PRO A 69 -19.84 -7.58 -39.40
N GLN A 70 -19.66 -8.52 -40.34
CA GLN A 70 -19.33 -8.08 -41.69
C GLN A 70 -20.53 -7.29 -42.19
N PRO A 71 -20.33 -6.08 -42.76
CA PRO A 71 -21.41 -5.36 -43.40
C PRO A 71 -21.88 -6.22 -44.57
N GLU A 72 -22.87 -7.05 -44.30
CA GLU A 72 -23.50 -7.87 -45.32
C GLU A 72 -24.10 -6.90 -46.33
N GLN A 73 -23.74 -7.12 -47.60
CA GLN A 73 -24.05 -6.29 -48.75
C GLN A 73 -25.54 -6.00 -48.82
N GLN A 74 -25.98 -4.88 -48.24
CA GLN A 74 -27.33 -4.34 -48.44
C GLN A 74 -27.49 -3.66 -49.81
N LEU A 75 -26.52 -3.79 -50.72
CA LEU A 75 -26.51 -3.08 -52.01
C LEU A 75 -27.17 -3.84 -53.17
N GLU A 76 -27.84 -4.98 -52.95
CA GLU A 76 -28.36 -5.83 -54.03
C GLU A 76 -29.90 -5.98 -54.05
N GLN A 77 -30.66 -4.94 -53.68
CA GLN A 77 -32.13 -4.99 -53.79
C GLN A 77 -32.81 -3.92 -54.64
N GLU A 78 -32.08 -3.02 -55.30
CA GLU A 78 -32.68 -2.12 -56.31
C GLU A 78 -31.98 -2.24 -57.66
N SER A 79 -32.38 -3.23 -58.47
CA SER A 79 -32.68 -2.98 -59.89
C SER A 79 -33.23 -4.23 -60.61
N THR A 80 -34.45 -4.05 -61.11
CA THR A 80 -34.97 -4.54 -62.39
C THR A 80 -35.29 -6.03 -62.58
N SER A 81 -36.60 -6.29 -62.48
CA SER A 81 -37.40 -7.06 -63.45
C SER A 81 -36.70 -7.37 -64.79
N SER A 82 -36.28 -8.62 -65.03
CA SER A 82 -36.66 -9.37 -66.25
C SER A 82 -36.12 -10.81 -66.28
N LYS A 83 -37.04 -11.73 -66.62
CA LYS A 83 -36.88 -12.99 -67.37
C LYS A 83 -35.92 -14.08 -66.86
N LYS A 84 -36.55 -15.03 -66.16
CA LYS A 84 -36.43 -16.50 -66.25
C LYS A 84 -35.35 -17.04 -67.19
N THR A 85 -34.30 -17.63 -66.63
CA THR A 85 -33.71 -18.88 -67.14
C THR A 85 -33.24 -19.79 -66.01
N ASN A 86 -33.68 -21.04 -66.08
CA ASN A 86 -33.36 -22.15 -65.17
C ASN A 86 -31.86 -22.45 -65.18
N LYS A 87 -31.14 -22.18 -64.08
CA LYS A 87 -29.76 -22.68 -63.90
C LYS A 87 -29.60 -23.22 -62.49
N LYS A 88 -29.42 -24.55 -62.41
CA LYS A 88 -29.18 -25.36 -61.21
C LYS A 88 -28.07 -24.74 -60.35
N ARG A 89 -28.45 -23.99 -59.30
CA ARG A 89 -27.54 -23.40 -58.32
C ARG A 89 -26.97 -24.52 -57.45
N LYS A 90 -25.72 -24.90 -57.72
CA LYS A 90 -24.91 -25.79 -56.86
C LYS A 90 -24.84 -25.16 -55.46
N LYS A 91 -25.37 -25.86 -54.45
CA LYS A 91 -25.28 -25.51 -53.04
C LYS A 91 -23.80 -25.37 -52.66
N LYS A 92 -23.29 -24.13 -52.61
CA LYS A 92 -21.96 -23.84 -52.07
C LYS A 92 -22.02 -24.16 -50.58
N LYS A 93 -21.38 -25.26 -50.17
CA LYS A 93 -21.19 -25.64 -48.76
C LYS A 93 -20.46 -24.48 -48.07
N CYS A 94 -21.16 -23.73 -47.23
CA CYS A 94 -20.58 -22.72 -46.36
C CYS A 94 -19.52 -23.39 -45.48
N LYS A 95 -18.26 -22.97 -45.61
CA LYS A 95 -17.14 -23.45 -44.79
C LYS A 95 -17.27 -22.94 -43.35
N PRO A 96 -16.75 -23.69 -42.36
CA PRO A 96 -16.93 -23.39 -40.95
C PRO A 96 -16.15 -22.15 -40.53
N LYS A 97 -16.85 -21.01 -40.38
CA LYS A 97 -16.32 -19.76 -39.79
C LYS A 97 -15.92 -19.89 -38.30
N ASN A 98 -16.13 -21.07 -37.68
CA ASN A 98 -15.96 -21.27 -36.24
C ASN A 98 -14.51 -21.55 -35.78
N ARG A 99 -13.59 -21.95 -36.68
CA ARG A 99 -12.22 -22.32 -36.26
C ARG A 99 -11.45 -21.17 -35.60
N TYR A 100 -11.63 -19.94 -36.09
CA TYR A 100 -10.94 -18.77 -35.55
C TYR A 100 -11.42 -18.40 -34.14
N PHE A 101 -12.71 -18.59 -33.86
CA PHE A 101 -13.27 -18.38 -32.52
C PHE A 101 -12.62 -19.31 -31.49
N TYR A 102 -12.49 -20.61 -31.80
CA TYR A 102 -11.84 -21.56 -30.89
C TYR A 102 -10.37 -21.24 -30.62
N ILE A 103 -9.62 -20.78 -31.64
CA ILE A 103 -8.22 -20.35 -31.46
C ILE A 103 -8.14 -19.15 -30.50
N LYS A 104 -9.00 -18.14 -30.70
CA LYS A 104 -9.07 -16.99 -29.79
C LYS A 104 -9.42 -17.42 -28.37
N ALA A 105 -10.46 -18.23 -28.19
CA ALA A 105 -10.87 -18.73 -26.88
C ALA A 105 -9.73 -19.50 -26.18
N LEU A 106 -9.01 -20.36 -26.90
CA LEU A 106 -7.85 -21.08 -26.37
C LEU A 106 -6.75 -20.13 -25.90
N LEU A 107 -6.44 -19.08 -26.68
CA LEU A 107 -5.47 -18.06 -26.28
C LEU A 107 -5.90 -17.31 -25.01
N VAL A 108 -7.20 -16.98 -24.87
CA VAL A 108 -7.72 -16.39 -23.62
C VAL A 108 -7.50 -17.34 -22.45
N VAL A 109 -7.87 -18.62 -22.59
CA VAL A 109 -7.72 -19.62 -21.52
C VAL A 109 -6.25 -19.76 -21.12
N LEU A 110 -5.33 -19.86 -22.08
CA LEU A 110 -3.89 -19.91 -21.80
C LEU A 110 -3.39 -18.66 -21.08
N GLY A 111 -3.87 -17.47 -21.50
CA GLY A 111 -3.55 -16.21 -20.84
C GLY A 111 -4.05 -16.14 -19.40
N VAL A 112 -5.29 -16.58 -19.15
CA VAL A 112 -5.88 -16.65 -17.79
C VAL A 112 -5.12 -17.64 -16.92
N VAL A 113 -4.78 -18.83 -17.43
CA VAL A 113 -3.98 -19.82 -16.70
C VAL A 113 -2.59 -19.28 -16.36
N TYR A 114 -1.94 -18.57 -17.29
CA TYR A 114 -0.65 -17.92 -17.05
C TYR A 114 -0.75 -16.86 -15.95
N LEU A 115 -1.74 -15.97 -16.02
CA LEU A 115 -1.97 -14.93 -15.02
C LEU A 115 -2.30 -15.53 -13.65
N TRP A 116 -3.19 -16.53 -13.61
CA TRP A 116 -3.54 -17.26 -12.39
C TRP A 116 -2.29 -17.89 -11.77
N ARG A 117 -1.47 -18.59 -12.57
CA ARG A 117 -0.23 -19.21 -12.09
C ARG A 117 0.72 -18.16 -11.52
N LYS A 118 0.90 -17.02 -12.21
CA LYS A 118 1.76 -15.92 -11.76
C LYS A 118 1.27 -15.29 -10.45
N VAL A 119 -0.03 -15.02 -10.34
CA VAL A 119 -0.66 -14.49 -9.13
C VAL A 119 -0.54 -15.50 -8.00
N HIS A 120 -0.83 -16.78 -8.26
CA HIS A 120 -0.76 -17.83 -7.25
C HIS A 120 0.65 -17.96 -6.65
N TYR A 121 1.71 -18.02 -7.49
CA TYR A 121 3.08 -18.02 -6.97
C TYR A 121 3.40 -16.76 -6.17
N ARG A 122 2.92 -15.59 -6.62
CA ARG A 122 3.11 -14.35 -5.88
C ARG A 122 2.38 -14.33 -4.55
N THR A 123 1.18 -14.90 -4.48
CA THR A 123 0.42 -15.06 -3.24
C THR A 123 1.10 -16.02 -2.29
N MET A 124 1.72 -17.10 -2.81
CA MET A 124 2.51 -18.02 -1.99
C MET A 124 3.69 -17.31 -1.30
N ASP A 125 4.35 -16.35 -1.97
CA ASP A 125 5.38 -15.50 -1.33
C ASP A 125 4.83 -14.66 -0.17
N TRP A 126 3.51 -14.44 -0.10
CA TRP A 126 2.88 -13.57 0.89
C TRP A 126 2.24 -14.34 2.05
N MET A 127 2.20 -15.68 1.97
CA MET A 127 1.65 -16.53 3.02
C MET A 127 2.55 -16.57 4.25
N ASP A 128 3.86 -16.45 4.03
CA ASP A 128 4.87 -16.48 5.09
C ASP A 128 5.45 -15.07 5.32
N SER A 129 5.68 -14.72 6.58
CA SER A 129 6.18 -13.39 6.96
C SER A 129 7.56 -13.08 6.39
N VAL A 130 8.46 -14.07 6.32
CA VAL A 130 9.84 -13.88 5.84
C VAL A 130 9.88 -13.66 4.31
N PRO A 131 9.33 -14.56 3.47
CA PRO A 131 9.24 -14.31 2.02
C PRO A 131 8.48 -13.03 1.69
N LEU A 132 7.46 -12.65 2.48
CA LEU A 132 6.75 -11.39 2.31
C LEU A 132 7.67 -10.17 2.51
N LEU A 133 8.49 -10.18 3.56
CA LEU A 133 9.44 -9.10 3.84
C LEU A 133 10.58 -9.05 2.81
N GLU A 134 11.14 -10.20 2.42
CA GLU A 134 12.14 -10.28 1.35
C GLU A 134 11.58 -9.76 0.02
N SER A 135 10.37 -10.17 -0.31
CA SER A 135 9.61 -9.72 -1.47
C SER A 135 9.33 -8.21 -1.44
N SER A 136 9.02 -7.66 -0.27
CA SER A 136 8.86 -6.22 -0.05
C SER A 136 10.16 -5.49 -0.34
N LEU A 137 11.31 -6.00 0.13
CA LEU A 137 12.62 -5.42 -0.14
C LEU A 137 13.05 -5.52 -1.61
N ARG A 138 12.74 -6.64 -2.29
CA ARG A 138 12.97 -6.75 -3.74
C ARG A 138 12.19 -5.71 -4.54
N THR A 139 10.97 -5.39 -4.08
CA THR A 139 10.10 -4.40 -4.75
C THR A 139 10.51 -2.97 -4.40
N CYS A 140 10.83 -2.72 -3.13
CA CYS A 140 11.17 -1.41 -2.59
C CYS A 140 12.49 -1.50 -1.78
N PRO A 141 13.66 -1.55 -2.46
CA PRO A 141 14.95 -1.73 -1.80
C PRO A 141 15.39 -0.53 -0.96
N ARG A 142 14.71 0.61 -1.09
CA ARG A 142 14.97 1.83 -0.30
C ARG A 142 13.90 2.08 0.77
N SER A 143 13.20 1.03 1.21
CA SER A 143 12.21 1.13 2.28
C SER A 143 12.86 0.93 3.65
N ALA A 144 13.10 2.03 4.38
CA ALA A 144 13.62 2.00 5.75
C ALA A 144 12.79 1.07 6.67
N LYS A 145 11.47 1.15 6.58
CA LYS A 145 10.56 0.28 7.35
C LYS A 145 10.74 -1.20 7.00
N SER A 146 10.86 -1.55 5.72
CA SER A 146 11.04 -2.95 5.31
C SER A 146 12.39 -3.50 5.79
N HIS A 147 13.45 -2.68 5.77
CA HIS A 147 14.75 -3.03 6.34
C HIS A 147 14.69 -3.20 7.86
N LEU A 148 13.95 -2.36 8.57
CA LEU A 148 13.75 -2.52 10.01
C LEU A 148 13.02 -3.84 10.32
N GLU A 149 11.93 -4.16 9.63
CA GLU A 149 11.19 -5.39 9.89
C GLU A 149 11.98 -6.65 9.55
N ILE A 150 12.72 -6.68 8.43
CA ILE A 150 13.58 -7.83 8.13
C ILE A 150 14.72 -7.98 9.15
N SER A 151 15.25 -6.88 9.69
CA SER A 151 16.30 -6.95 10.71
C SER A 151 15.83 -7.66 11.98
N LYS A 152 14.54 -7.58 12.33
CA LYS A 152 13.94 -8.30 13.46
C LYS A 152 13.89 -9.80 13.22
N VAL A 153 13.62 -10.23 11.99
CA VAL A 153 13.69 -11.64 11.57
C VAL A 153 15.09 -12.19 11.87
N TYR A 154 16.12 -11.49 11.39
CA TYR A 154 17.51 -11.89 11.55
C TYR A 154 18.04 -11.75 12.99
N SER A 155 17.46 -10.89 13.83
CA SER A 155 17.85 -10.75 15.25
C SER A 155 17.25 -11.82 16.18
N GLY A 156 16.58 -12.84 15.63
CA GLY A 156 16.05 -13.96 16.40
C GLY A 156 14.55 -13.97 16.61
N LEU A 157 13.77 -13.15 15.88
CA LEU A 157 12.33 -13.34 15.82
C LEU A 157 11.96 -14.70 15.19
N VAL A 158 12.78 -15.16 14.23
CA VAL A 158 12.65 -16.48 13.58
C VAL A 158 13.95 -17.25 13.82
N PRO A 159 13.94 -18.29 14.68
CA PRO A 159 15.16 -19.00 15.07
C PRO A 159 15.96 -19.58 13.89
N GLU A 160 15.28 -20.06 12.83
CA GLU A 160 15.98 -20.64 11.68
C GLU A 160 16.71 -19.61 10.80
N LYS A 161 16.47 -18.32 11.04
CA LYS A 161 17.06 -17.19 10.29
C LYS A 161 17.96 -16.32 11.16
N PHE A 162 18.41 -16.80 12.33
CA PHE A 162 19.24 -16.00 13.22
C PHE A 162 20.61 -15.66 12.60
N ASP A 163 20.84 -14.37 12.34
CA ASP A 163 22.09 -13.81 11.82
C ASP A 163 22.23 -12.35 12.26
N LEU A 164 23.04 -12.11 13.30
CA LEU A 164 23.19 -10.76 13.87
C LEU A 164 23.92 -9.79 12.94
N ASP A 165 24.82 -10.28 12.08
CA ASP A 165 25.58 -9.42 11.19
C ASP A 165 24.72 -8.96 10.00
N LEU A 166 23.89 -9.86 9.47
CA LEU A 166 22.89 -9.51 8.46
C LEU A 166 21.81 -8.59 9.03
N SER A 167 21.40 -8.79 10.30
CA SER A 167 20.53 -7.86 11.01
C SER A 167 21.15 -6.46 11.09
N LEU A 168 22.41 -6.34 11.51
CA LEU A 168 23.14 -5.06 11.55
C LEU A 168 23.29 -4.42 10.17
N HIS A 169 23.53 -5.22 9.13
CA HIS A 169 23.57 -4.71 7.76
C HIS A 169 22.26 -4.01 7.38
N HIS A 170 21.12 -4.65 7.63
CA HIS A 170 19.83 -4.03 7.36
C HIS A 170 19.57 -2.80 8.22
N LEU A 171 19.96 -2.79 9.50
CA LEU A 171 19.84 -1.61 10.35
C LEU A 171 20.68 -0.42 9.87
N ARG A 172 21.87 -0.67 9.33
CA ARG A 172 22.68 0.38 8.68
C ARG A 172 21.99 0.93 7.44
N GLN A 173 21.37 0.06 6.63
CA GLN A 173 20.57 0.51 5.48
C GLN A 173 19.40 1.41 5.92
N VAL A 174 18.76 1.13 7.07
CA VAL A 174 17.72 2.02 7.63
C VAL A 174 18.27 3.42 7.88
N GLU A 175 19.41 3.55 8.58
CA GLU A 175 20.03 4.84 8.87
C GLU A 175 20.54 5.57 7.62
N GLU A 176 21.05 4.83 6.63
CA GLU A 176 21.46 5.38 5.33
C GLU A 176 20.28 5.93 4.52
N ILE A 177 19.13 5.26 4.58
CA ILE A 177 17.91 5.68 3.88
C ILE A 177 17.26 6.86 4.58
N ASP A 178 17.12 6.79 5.90
CA ASP A 178 16.49 7.82 6.73
C ASP A 178 17.18 7.91 8.10
N ALA A 179 18.09 8.88 8.21
CA ALA A 179 18.84 9.13 9.44
C ALA A 179 17.95 9.64 10.60
N SER A 180 16.73 10.10 10.30
CA SER A 180 15.77 10.57 11.31
C SER A 180 14.87 9.45 11.84
N TYR A 181 15.00 8.23 11.31
CA TYR A 181 14.13 7.11 11.65
C TYR A 181 14.43 6.52 13.03
N CYS A 182 13.88 7.15 14.08
CA CYS A 182 14.29 6.90 15.47
C CYS A 182 14.03 5.47 15.99
N ASP A 183 13.05 4.76 15.42
CA ASP A 183 12.71 3.37 15.79
C ASP A 183 13.88 2.40 15.62
N VAL A 184 14.82 2.72 14.71
CA VAL A 184 15.98 1.87 14.40
C VAL A 184 16.88 1.66 15.63
N HIS A 185 16.97 2.65 16.52
CA HIS A 185 17.89 2.61 17.65
C HIS A 185 17.52 1.55 18.67
N HIS A 186 16.22 1.29 18.87
CA HIS A 186 15.75 0.21 19.74
C HIS A 186 16.21 -1.16 19.23
N GLN A 187 16.17 -1.34 17.91
CA GLN A 187 16.58 -2.59 17.28
C GLN A 187 18.11 -2.75 17.25
N PHE A 188 18.87 -1.66 17.04
CA PHE A 188 20.32 -1.67 17.26
C PHE A 188 20.68 -2.07 18.69
N ALA A 189 20.02 -1.50 19.70
CA ALA A 189 20.25 -1.86 21.09
C ALA A 189 20.01 -3.36 21.31
N HIS A 190 18.91 -3.90 20.81
CA HIS A 190 18.60 -5.34 20.90
C HIS A 190 19.69 -6.22 20.27
N VAL A 191 20.23 -5.84 19.11
CA VAL A 191 21.30 -6.62 18.45
C VAL A 191 22.63 -6.48 19.20
N HIS A 192 23.01 -5.28 19.63
CA HIS A 192 24.29 -5.05 20.33
C HIS A 192 24.34 -5.74 21.70
N VAL A 193 23.22 -5.81 22.44
CA VAL A 193 23.21 -6.56 23.70
C VAL A 193 23.38 -8.07 23.47
N GLN A 194 22.81 -8.63 22.40
CA GLN A 194 23.03 -10.02 22.02
C GLN A 194 24.49 -10.29 21.62
N LYS A 195 25.15 -9.32 20.96
CA LYS A 195 26.59 -9.40 20.61
C LYS A 195 27.55 -9.08 21.78
N GLN A 196 27.04 -8.77 22.98
CA GLN A 196 27.84 -8.30 24.13
C GLN A 196 28.63 -6.99 23.88
N GLU A 197 28.20 -6.19 22.91
CA GLU A 197 28.80 -4.89 22.58
C GLU A 197 28.17 -3.78 23.44
N LEU A 198 28.42 -3.84 24.76
CA LEU A 198 27.66 -3.07 25.75
C LEU A 198 27.73 -1.54 25.56
N LEU A 199 28.86 -1.00 25.10
CA LEU A 199 28.99 0.45 24.88
C LEU A 199 28.08 0.95 23.76
N LEU A 200 28.00 0.21 22.64
CA LEU A 200 27.12 0.54 21.52
C LEU A 200 25.66 0.33 21.89
N PHE A 201 25.37 -0.72 22.68
CA PHE A 201 24.06 -0.94 23.26
C PHE A 201 23.60 0.25 24.11
N GLU A 202 24.43 0.70 25.06
CA GLU A 202 24.11 1.83 25.95
C GLU A 202 23.80 3.11 25.13
N GLU A 203 24.65 3.44 24.15
CA GLU A 203 24.44 4.63 23.30
C GLU A 203 23.14 4.56 22.50
N ARG A 204 22.88 3.41 21.86
CA ARG A 204 21.67 3.20 21.05
C ARG A 204 20.41 3.15 21.91
N LEU A 205 20.49 2.59 23.11
CA LEU A 205 19.39 2.55 24.07
C LEU A 205 18.98 3.96 24.50
N THR A 206 19.95 4.83 24.78
CA THR A 206 19.68 6.24 25.11
C THR A 206 18.90 6.94 24.00
N LYS A 207 19.31 6.77 22.73
CA LYS A 207 18.58 7.33 21.58
C LYS A 207 17.18 6.72 21.43
N ALA A 208 17.01 5.43 21.71
CA ALA A 208 15.73 4.74 21.63
C ALA A 208 14.70 5.20 22.68
N ILE A 209 15.16 5.64 23.86
CA ILE A 209 14.28 6.20 24.92
C ILE A 209 13.67 7.52 24.47
N LEU A 210 14.41 8.32 23.71
CA LEU A 210 13.95 9.62 23.19
C LEU A 210 12.92 9.46 22.05
N CYS A 211 12.79 8.27 21.47
CA CYS A 211 11.86 8.03 20.38
C CYS A 211 10.46 7.69 20.94
N PRO A 212 9.41 8.47 20.61
CA PRO A 212 8.08 8.30 21.21
C PRO A 212 7.43 6.94 20.90
N PHE A 213 7.80 6.32 19.78
CA PHE A 213 7.25 5.03 19.37
C PHE A 213 7.91 3.83 20.07
N THR A 214 9.18 3.96 20.49
CA THR A 214 9.94 2.88 21.14
C THR A 214 10.24 3.12 22.61
N MET A 215 9.90 4.29 23.15
CA MET A 215 10.18 4.70 24.53
C MET A 215 9.75 3.64 25.55
N GLY A 216 8.56 3.05 25.40
CA GLY A 216 8.04 2.04 26.32
C GLY A 216 8.93 0.80 26.42
N GLY A 217 9.34 0.23 25.28
CA GLY A 217 10.23 -0.93 25.24
C GLY A 217 11.67 -0.59 25.67
N ALA A 218 12.18 0.56 25.24
CA ALA A 218 13.52 1.04 25.60
C ALA A 218 13.65 1.32 27.10
N THR A 219 12.64 1.93 27.72
CA THR A 219 12.63 2.20 29.16
C THR A 219 12.65 0.93 29.98
N GLU A 220 11.95 -0.12 29.53
CA GLU A 220 11.99 -1.42 30.21
C GLU A 220 13.38 -2.07 30.12
N MET A 221 14.03 -2.02 28.95
CA MET A 221 15.43 -2.46 28.81
C MET A 221 16.37 -1.67 29.72
N TRP A 222 16.21 -0.35 29.81
CA TRP A 222 16.98 0.52 30.69
C TRP A 222 16.86 0.11 32.16
N ARG A 223 15.62 -0.08 32.65
CA ARG A 223 15.35 -0.47 34.04
C ARG A 223 15.93 -1.83 34.40
N ARG A 224 15.98 -2.77 33.45
CA ARG A 224 16.55 -4.12 33.69
C ARG A 224 18.07 -4.12 33.64
N TYR A 225 18.63 -3.38 32.69
CA TYR A 225 20.07 -3.41 32.42
C TYR A 225 20.88 -2.72 33.52
N TRP A 226 20.56 -1.46 33.83
CA TRP A 226 21.44 -0.65 34.67
C TRP A 226 21.64 -1.16 36.09
N PRO A 227 20.60 -1.62 36.83
CA PRO A 227 20.81 -2.16 38.17
C PRO A 227 21.82 -3.30 38.20
N VAL A 228 21.77 -4.19 37.20
CA VAL A 228 22.68 -5.34 37.09
C VAL A 228 24.13 -4.86 36.89
N VAL A 229 24.36 -3.88 36.02
CA VAL A 229 25.71 -3.45 35.67
C VAL A 229 26.29 -2.45 36.68
N THR A 230 25.46 -1.67 37.37
CA THR A 230 25.94 -0.65 38.32
C THR A 230 26.26 -1.17 39.72
N ASN A 231 25.78 -2.37 40.10
CA ASN A 231 25.98 -2.91 41.45
C ASN A 231 27.46 -3.00 41.82
N ASP A 232 28.30 -3.46 40.88
CA ASP A 232 29.71 -3.75 41.15
C ASP A 232 30.68 -2.84 40.37
N ASN A 233 30.17 -1.94 39.52
CA ASN A 233 30.98 -1.16 38.59
C ASN A 233 30.74 0.37 38.70
N PRO A 234 31.62 1.12 39.39
CA PRO A 234 31.48 2.58 39.52
C PRO A 234 31.61 3.32 38.19
N ALA A 235 32.37 2.77 37.22
CA ALA A 235 32.47 3.36 35.89
C ALA A 235 31.15 3.23 35.13
N ALA A 236 30.43 2.11 35.29
CA ALA A 236 29.09 1.96 34.71
C ALA A 236 28.08 2.95 35.30
N LYS A 237 28.15 3.18 36.61
CA LYS A 237 27.33 4.22 37.28
C LYS A 237 27.61 5.62 36.71
N SER A 238 28.87 5.94 36.45
CA SER A 238 29.24 7.20 35.80
C SER A 238 28.65 7.32 34.39
N ARG A 239 28.72 6.26 33.57
CA ARG A 239 28.10 6.25 32.22
C ARG A 239 26.58 6.39 32.29
N MET A 240 25.93 5.66 33.20
CA MET A 240 24.48 5.77 33.42
C MET A 240 24.07 7.21 33.72
N ASN A 241 24.77 7.87 34.64
CA ASN A 241 24.48 9.26 35.01
C ASN A 241 24.66 10.22 33.82
N LYS A 242 25.71 10.02 33.01
CA LYS A 242 25.93 10.79 31.78
C LYS A 242 24.75 10.65 30.81
N TYR A 243 24.31 9.42 30.55
CA TYR A 243 23.20 9.17 29.63
C TYR A 243 21.84 9.65 30.20
N ALA A 244 21.62 9.51 31.51
CA ALA A 244 20.43 10.04 32.18
C ALA A 244 20.34 11.57 32.03
N GLN A 245 21.46 12.28 32.24
CA GLN A 245 21.52 13.73 32.03
C GLN A 245 21.20 14.11 30.57
N GLN A 246 21.70 13.36 29.59
CA GLN A 246 21.36 13.60 28.18
C GLN A 246 19.86 13.41 27.89
N ILE A 247 19.25 12.38 28.49
CA ILE A 247 17.81 12.12 28.35
C ILE A 247 17.00 13.27 28.96
N GLU A 248 17.36 13.70 30.18
CA GLU A 248 16.70 14.81 30.86
C GLU A 248 16.78 16.11 30.05
N GLN A 249 17.95 16.42 29.49
CA GLN A 249 18.13 17.59 28.63
C GLN A 249 17.25 17.54 27.38
N ALA A 250 17.21 16.40 26.68
CA ALA A 250 16.39 16.23 25.48
C ALA A 250 14.89 16.32 25.79
N VAL A 251 14.44 15.72 26.91
CA VAL A 251 13.04 15.81 27.36
C VAL A 251 12.67 17.26 27.70
N GLN A 252 13.54 18.00 28.39
CA GLN A 252 13.30 19.41 28.69
C GLN A 252 13.21 20.26 27.41
N GLU A 253 14.07 20.01 26.42
CA GLU A 253 14.05 20.70 25.13
C GLU A 253 12.74 20.42 24.36
N GLU A 254 12.28 19.16 24.32
CA GLU A 254 11.01 18.80 23.69
C GLU A 254 9.81 19.42 24.40
N GLN A 255 9.79 19.39 25.73
CA GLN A 255 8.73 20.03 26.53
C GLN A 255 8.67 21.54 26.25
N PHE A 256 9.81 22.20 26.18
CA PHE A 256 9.89 23.62 25.85
C PHE A 256 9.35 23.91 24.43
N LYS A 257 9.72 23.10 23.43
CA LYS A 257 9.20 23.20 22.06
C LYS A 257 7.69 23.00 21.99
N GLN A 258 7.16 22.02 22.71
CA GLN A 258 5.71 21.76 22.78
C GLN A 258 4.96 22.93 23.42
N GLN A 259 5.49 23.50 24.51
CA GLN A 259 4.90 24.68 25.15
C GLN A 259 4.87 25.89 24.20
N GLN A 260 5.96 26.15 23.46
CA GLN A 260 5.98 27.22 22.47
C GLN A 260 4.95 27.02 21.35
N GLN A 261 4.82 25.80 20.82
CA GLN A 261 3.83 25.48 19.79
C GLN A 261 2.40 25.68 20.31
N GLN A 262 2.12 25.28 21.55
CA GLN A 262 0.82 25.50 22.16
C GLN A 262 0.52 26.99 22.34
N GLN A 263 1.49 27.80 22.76
CA GLN A 263 1.33 29.26 22.87
C GLN A 263 1.06 29.91 21.50
N GLN A 264 1.79 29.50 20.45
CA GLN A 264 1.55 29.99 19.08
C GLN A 264 0.16 29.61 18.58
N GLN A 265 -0.29 28.37 18.82
CA GLN A 265 -1.64 27.93 18.45
C GLN A 265 -2.72 28.73 19.18
N GLN A 266 -2.52 29.02 20.47
CA GLN A 266 -3.44 29.86 21.25
C GLN A 266 -3.49 31.30 20.71
N GLN A 267 -2.34 31.89 20.38
CA GLN A 267 -2.29 33.22 19.76
C GLN A 267 -3.00 33.25 18.40
N HIS A 268 -2.78 32.25 17.54
CA HIS A 268 -3.50 32.13 16.27
C HIS A 268 -5.02 32.00 16.46
N GLN A 269 -5.47 31.24 17.45
CA GLN A 269 -6.90 31.12 17.78
C GLN A 269 -7.48 32.45 18.29
N GLN A 270 -6.74 33.20 19.11
CA GLN A 270 -7.17 34.52 19.57
C GLN A 270 -7.28 35.53 18.43
N VAL A 271 -6.30 35.56 17.52
CA VAL A 271 -6.33 36.42 16.33
C VAL A 271 -7.52 36.06 15.44
N ALA A 272 -7.73 34.77 15.16
CA ALA A 272 -8.85 34.30 14.36
C ALA A 272 -10.22 34.65 14.98
N ALA A 273 -10.34 34.56 16.31
CA ALA A 273 -11.56 34.95 17.02
C ALA A 273 -11.80 36.47 16.98
N SER A 274 -10.74 37.28 17.10
CA SER A 274 -10.83 38.75 17.07
C SER A 274 -11.07 39.32 15.67
N GLY A 275 -10.63 38.63 14.60
CA GLY A 275 -10.80 39.08 13.22
C GLY A 275 -12.22 38.91 12.66
N TRP A 276 -13.10 38.17 13.33
CA TRP A 276 -14.46 37.89 12.87
C TRP A 276 -15.52 38.90 13.35
N THR A 277 -15.19 39.78 14.30
CA THR A 277 -16.18 40.69 14.92
C THR A 277 -16.19 42.11 14.32
N GLY A 278 -15.39 42.40 13.29
CA GLY A 278 -15.04 43.78 12.91
C GLY A 278 -15.35 44.25 11.48
N GLY A 279 -16.21 43.58 10.71
CA GLY A 279 -16.40 43.93 9.29
C GLY A 279 -17.81 43.67 8.76
N GLY A 280 -18.83 44.11 9.49
CA GLY A 280 -20.16 44.32 8.92
C GLY A 280 -20.19 45.65 8.15
N ASP A 281 -19.32 45.82 7.15
CA ASP A 281 -19.49 46.92 6.20
C ASP A 281 -20.76 46.60 5.41
N HIS A 282 -21.82 47.33 5.76
CA HIS A 282 -23.03 47.47 4.96
C HIS A 282 -22.61 47.83 3.52
N ILE A 283 -22.63 46.86 2.61
CA ILE A 283 -22.65 47.12 1.18
C ILE A 283 -24.06 47.66 0.88
N GLU A 284 -24.23 48.97 0.89
CA GLU A 284 -25.42 49.62 0.34
C GLU A 284 -25.40 49.40 -1.18
N PHE A 285 -26.41 48.67 -1.67
CA PHE A 285 -26.76 48.56 -3.09
C PHE A 285 -27.89 49.53 -3.42
#